data_AF-A0A1W9MKE2-F1
#
_entry.id   AF-A0A1W9MKE2-F1
#
_cell.length_a   1.000
_cell.length_b   1.000
_cell.length_c   1.000
_cell.angle_alpha   90.00
_cell.angle_beta   90.00
_cell.angle_gamma   90.00
#
_symmetry.space_group_name_H-M   'P 1'
#
loop_
_entity.id
_entity.type
_entity.pdbx_description
1 polymer ?
#
loop_
_entity_poly.entity_id
_entity_poly.type
_entity_poly.pdbx_seq_one_letter_code
_entity_poly.pdbx_strand_id
1 'polypeptide(L)'
;MPPASQEPAKQDESQRELKFLFDIPLQVSVEVGRARILLQDLLKMGEGYVIELDKLAGEPLDLYINARLIARGEAVMVGDKFGLRLTEVVSPEDRIEKLG
;
A
#
# COMPACT_ATOMS: atom_id res chain seq x y z
N MET A 1 44.21 -38.56 0.40
CA MET A 1 43.58 -37.30 0.87
C MET A 1 42.68 -36.82 -0.26
N PRO A 2 41.36 -36.73 -0.06
CA PRO A 2 40.42 -36.29 -1.09
C PRO A 2 40.53 -34.78 -1.33
N PRO A 3 40.25 -34.28 -2.55
CA PRO A 3 40.09 -32.85 -2.80
C PRO A 3 38.75 -32.37 -2.21
N ALA A 4 38.79 -31.21 -1.55
CA ALA A 4 37.60 -30.51 -1.08
C ALA A 4 36.79 -30.01 -2.29
N SER A 5 35.62 -30.61 -2.53
CA SER A 5 34.61 -30.00 -3.39
C SER A 5 34.16 -28.69 -2.76
N GLN A 6 34.52 -27.57 -3.39
CA GLN A 6 33.95 -26.27 -3.10
C GLN A 6 32.63 -26.17 -3.86
N GLU A 7 31.52 -26.19 -3.14
CA GLU A 7 30.22 -25.72 -3.64
C GLU A 7 29.88 -24.40 -2.95
N PRO A 8 29.92 -23.29 -3.71
CA PRO A 8 28.96 -22.23 -3.46
C PRO A 8 28.42 -21.69 -4.80
N ALA A 9 27.34 -22.30 -5.31
CA ALA A 9 26.67 -21.84 -6.53
C ALA A 9 25.14 -21.84 -6.39
N LYS A 10 24.60 -21.47 -5.21
CA LYS A 10 23.14 -21.43 -4.97
C LYS A 10 22.60 -20.12 -4.40
N GLN A 11 23.43 -19.09 -4.25
CA GLN A 11 22.99 -17.79 -3.69
C GLN A 11 22.63 -16.74 -4.75
N ASP A 12 22.96 -16.96 -6.03
CA ASP A 12 22.78 -15.95 -7.08
C ASP A 12 21.47 -16.11 -7.90
N GLU A 13 20.88 -17.31 -7.94
CA GLU A 13 19.67 -17.60 -8.73
C GLU A 13 18.41 -17.00 -8.08
N SER A 14 18.29 -17.09 -6.75
CA SER A 14 17.17 -16.52 -5.99
C SER A 14 17.10 -14.99 -6.07
N GLN A 15 18.23 -14.29 -6.24
CA GLN A 15 18.22 -12.84 -6.51
C GLN A 15 17.74 -12.48 -7.93
N ARG A 16 17.88 -13.38 -8.92
CA ARG A 16 17.42 -13.13 -10.30
C ARG A 16 15.92 -13.37 -10.46
N GLU A 17 15.35 -14.34 -9.75
CA GLU A 17 13.89 -14.59 -9.78
C GLU A 17 13.08 -13.44 -9.15
N LEU A 18 13.59 -12.84 -8.06
CA LEU A 18 13.00 -11.62 -7.49
C LEU A 18 13.06 -10.44 -8.47
N LYS A 19 14.02 -10.43 -9.41
CA LYS A 19 14.25 -9.34 -10.36
C LYS A 19 13.10 -9.18 -11.37
N PHE A 20 12.35 -10.25 -11.65
CA PHE A 20 11.19 -10.24 -12.55
C PHE A 20 9.91 -9.71 -11.88
N LEU A 21 9.79 -9.76 -10.55
CA LEU A 21 8.62 -9.24 -9.82
C LEU A 21 8.59 -7.71 -9.71
N PHE A 22 9.72 -7.02 -9.97
CA PHE A 22 9.80 -5.55 -9.85
C PHE A 22 9.02 -4.79 -10.93
N ASP A 23 8.67 -5.44 -12.05
CA ASP A 23 7.99 -4.77 -13.19
C ASP A 23 6.46 -4.91 -13.12
N ILE A 24 5.92 -5.50 -12.05
CA ILE A 24 4.49 -5.73 -11.94
C ILE A 24 3.78 -4.40 -11.59
N PRO A 25 2.86 -3.91 -12.42
CA PRO A 25 2.09 -2.72 -12.09
C PRO A 25 1.20 -3.02 -10.89
N LEU A 26 1.40 -2.28 -9.79
CA LEU A 26 0.59 -2.41 -8.59
C LEU A 26 -0.43 -1.27 -8.51
N GLN A 27 -1.68 -1.61 -8.18
CA GLN A 27 -2.70 -0.62 -7.89
C GLN A 27 -2.49 -0.07 -6.49
N VAL A 28 -2.26 1.24 -6.40
CA VAL A 28 -2.15 1.99 -5.15
C VAL A 28 -3.44 2.76 -4.92
N SER A 29 -4.06 2.57 -3.77
CA SER A 29 -5.26 3.28 -3.33
C SER A 29 -4.96 4.00 -2.02
N VAL A 30 -5.35 5.27 -1.91
CA VAL A 30 -5.23 6.03 -0.66
C VAL A 30 -6.63 6.28 -0.13
N GLU A 31 -6.90 5.84 1.10
CA GLU A 31 -8.18 6.04 1.76
C GLU A 31 -8.10 7.21 2.74
N VAL A 32 -8.93 8.23 2.49
CA VAL A 32 -9.10 9.36 3.42
C VAL A 32 -9.91 8.94 4.64
N GLY A 33 -10.85 8.03 4.49
CA GLY A 33 -11.65 7.49 5.57
C GLY A 33 -12.72 6.57 5.03
N ARG A 34 -13.39 5.87 5.94
CA ARG A 34 -14.54 5.00 5.63
C ARG A 34 -15.74 5.53 6.39
N ALA A 35 -16.92 5.44 5.80
CA ALA A 35 -18.19 5.76 6.45
C ALA A 35 -19.19 4.64 6.19
N ARG A 36 -20.07 4.39 7.17
CA ARG A 36 -21.23 3.52 6.98
C ARG A 36 -22.47 4.39 6.99
N ILE A 37 -23.19 4.37 5.88
CA ILE A 37 -24.46 5.08 5.71
C ILE A 37 -25.60 4.08 5.64
N LEU A 38 -26.80 4.52 6.01
CA LEU A 38 -28.01 3.73 5.85
C LEU A 38 -28.54 3.87 4.41
N LEU A 39 -29.26 2.86 3.92
CA LEU A 39 -29.86 2.91 2.57
C LEU A 39 -30.80 4.12 2.38
N GLN A 40 -31.54 4.49 3.42
CA GLN A 40 -32.40 5.67 3.44
C GLN A 40 -31.63 6.99 3.24
N ASP A 41 -30.37 6.99 3.68
CA ASP A 41 -29.48 8.14 3.62
C ASP A 41 -28.91 8.27 2.21
N LEU A 42 -28.48 7.15 1.62
CA LEU A 42 -28.09 7.04 0.20
C LEU A 42 -29.17 7.56 -0.75
N LEU A 43 -30.44 7.23 -0.50
CA LEU A 43 -31.57 7.69 -1.32
C LEU A 43 -31.84 9.20 -1.18
N LYS A 44 -31.40 9.82 -0.07
CA LYS A 44 -31.47 11.27 0.17
C LYS A 44 -30.20 12.00 -0.28
N MET A 45 -29.17 11.28 -0.72
CA MET A 45 -27.96 11.90 -1.23
C MET A 45 -28.27 12.67 -2.50
N GLY A 46 -28.23 13.98 -2.36
CA GLY A 46 -28.29 14.94 -3.46
C GLY A 46 -27.04 15.78 -3.50
N GLU A 47 -27.03 16.72 -4.43
CA GLU A 47 -26.07 17.80 -4.46
C GLU A 47 -26.02 18.54 -3.11
N GLY A 48 -24.81 18.68 -2.57
CA GLY A 48 -24.58 19.32 -1.26
C GLY A 48 -24.65 18.38 -0.05
N TYR A 49 -24.90 17.09 -0.22
CA TYR A 49 -24.84 16.13 0.88
C TYR A 49 -23.41 15.89 1.36
N VAL A 50 -23.16 16.04 2.66
CA VAL A 50 -21.83 15.85 3.28
C VAL A 50 -21.82 14.54 4.04
N ILE A 51 -20.85 13.67 3.74
CA ILE A 51 -20.67 12.39 4.42
C ILE A 51 -19.56 12.56 5.45
N GLU A 52 -19.90 12.34 6.71
CA GLU A 52 -18.92 12.28 7.79
C GLU A 52 -18.18 10.94 7.74
N LEU A 53 -16.86 11.00 7.64
CA LEU A 53 -15.98 9.83 7.66
C LEU A 53 -15.62 9.48 9.10
N ASP A 54 -15.34 8.22 9.38
CA ASP A 54 -14.94 7.72 10.71
C ASP A 54 -13.53 8.21 11.13
N LYS A 55 -12.79 8.83 10.22
CA LYS A 55 -11.40 9.26 10.42
C LYS A 55 -11.32 10.73 10.81
N LEU A 56 -10.55 11.06 11.83
CA LEU A 56 -10.43 12.43 12.32
C LEU A 56 -9.55 13.29 11.39
N ALA A 57 -9.89 14.56 11.26
CA ALA A 57 -9.09 15.53 10.52
C ALA A 57 -7.70 15.67 11.18
N GLY A 58 -6.65 15.38 10.40
CA GLY A 58 -5.25 15.39 10.87
C GLY A 58 -4.67 14.01 11.16
N GLU A 59 -5.45 12.93 11.08
CA GLU A 59 -4.90 11.58 11.12
C GLU A 59 -4.22 11.20 9.78
N PRO A 60 -3.15 10.40 9.81
CA PRO A 60 -2.46 9.97 8.60
C PRO A 60 -3.38 9.07 7.77
N LEU A 61 -3.51 9.37 6.48
CA LEU A 61 -4.24 8.59 5.47
C LEU A 61 -3.64 7.19 5.32
N ASP A 62 -4.50 6.22 5.02
CA ASP A 62 -4.08 4.83 4.85
C ASP A 62 -3.76 4.59 3.36
N LEU A 63 -2.60 3.99 3.08
CA LEU A 63 -2.20 3.59 1.74
C LEU A 63 -2.29 2.08 1.59
N TYR A 64 -3.12 1.68 0.64
CA TYR A 64 -3.35 0.31 0.25
C TYR A 64 -2.67 0.01 -1.07
N ILE A 65 -2.07 -1.17 -1.15
CA ILE A 65 -1.57 -1.73 -2.40
C ILE A 65 -2.20 -3.11 -2.55
N ASN A 66 -2.85 -3.40 -3.68
CA ASN A 66 -3.59 -4.66 -3.88
C ASN A 66 -4.54 -4.98 -2.71
N ALA A 67 -5.27 -3.97 -2.22
CA ALA A 67 -6.20 -4.06 -1.08
C ALA A 67 -5.57 -4.41 0.29
N ARG A 68 -4.24 -4.32 0.44
CA ARG A 68 -3.57 -4.50 1.74
C ARG A 68 -2.95 -3.19 2.22
N LEU A 69 -3.11 -2.89 3.51
CA LEU A 69 -2.52 -1.70 4.14
C LEU A 69 -1.00 -1.84 4.17
N ILE A 70 -0.31 -0.96 3.44
CA ILE A 70 1.14 -0.98 3.29
C ILE A 70 1.80 0.20 4.02
N ALA A 71 1.12 1.33 4.12
CA ALA A 71 1.67 2.50 4.76
C ALA A 71 0.58 3.42 5.28
N ARG A 72 1.00 4.34 6.13
CA ARG A 72 0.21 5.51 6.53
C ARG A 72 0.99 6.76 6.19
N GLY A 73 0.29 7.81 5.81
CA GLY A 73 0.94 9.04 5.39
C GLY A 73 0.04 10.25 5.47
N GLU A 74 0.63 11.43 5.43
CA GLU A 74 -0.10 12.70 5.43
C GLU A 74 -0.32 13.16 4.00
N ALA A 75 -1.52 13.65 3.69
CA ALA A 75 -1.78 14.30 2.40
C ALA A 75 -0.96 15.58 2.30
N VAL A 76 -0.18 15.69 1.23
CA VAL A 76 0.61 16.87 0.90
C VAL A 76 0.27 17.32 -0.51
N MET A 77 0.37 18.62 -0.79
CA MET A 77 0.23 19.13 -2.15
C MET A 77 1.60 19.16 -2.80
N VAL A 78 1.74 18.50 -3.96
CA VAL A 78 2.98 18.49 -4.75
C VAL A 78 2.70 19.15 -6.08
N GLY A 79 3.03 20.44 -6.19
CA GLY A 79 2.62 21.27 -7.31
C GLY A 79 1.10 21.39 -7.34
N ASP A 80 0.49 20.98 -8.45
CA ASP A 80 -0.96 20.95 -8.65
C ASP A 80 -1.61 19.58 -8.37
N LYS A 81 -0.86 18.65 -7.78
CA LYS A 81 -1.33 17.28 -7.52
C LYS A 81 -1.37 16.95 -6.03
N PHE A 82 -2.28 16.05 -5.68
CA PHE A 82 -2.26 15.38 -4.38
C PHE A 82 -1.08 14.42 -4.31
N GLY A 83 -0.26 14.57 -3.29
CA GLY A 83 0.79 13.65 -2.89
C GLY A 83 0.50 13.08 -1.51
N LEU A 84 1.19 11.99 -1.18
CA LEU A 84 1.15 11.39 0.14
C LEU A 84 2.57 11.32 0.69
N ARG A 85 2.80 11.98 1.83
CA ARG A 85 4.05 11.84 2.57
C ARG A 85 3.92 10.67 3.51
N LEU A 86 4.67 9.60 3.26
CA LEU A 86 4.67 8.41 4.11
C LEU A 86 5.21 8.76 5.50
N THR A 87 4.44 8.44 6.54
CA THR A 87 4.79 8.62 7.95
C THR A 87 5.20 7.28 8.56
N GLU A 88 4.45 6.21 8.26
CA GLU A 88 4.74 4.85 8.70
C GLU A 88 4.65 3.89 7.51
N VAL A 89 5.58 2.95 7.42
CA VAL A 89 5.68 2.03 6.29
C VAL A 89 5.91 0.61 6.78
N VAL A 90 5.12 -0.35 6.29
CA VAL A 90 5.33 -1.76 6.63
C VAL A 90 6.56 -2.31 5.88
N SER A 91 7.32 -3.17 6.57
CA SER A 91 8.58 -3.73 6.10
C SER A 91 8.44 -4.46 4.75
N PRO A 92 9.48 -4.42 3.90
CA PRO A 92 9.44 -5.02 2.56
C PRO A 92 9.25 -6.54 2.58
N GLU A 93 9.68 -7.22 3.64
CA GLU A 93 9.50 -8.66 3.84
C GLU A 93 8.00 -9.01 4.00
N ASP A 94 7.28 -8.23 4.82
CA ASP A 94 5.83 -8.35 5.01
C ASP A 94 5.06 -8.00 3.72
N ARG A 95 5.57 -7.05 2.90
CA ARG A 95 4.95 -6.69 1.61
C ARG A 95 4.96 -7.85 0.61
N ILE A 96 6.02 -8.66 0.60
CA ILE A 96 6.17 -9.79 -0.33
C ILE A 96 5.34 -10.98 0.14
N GLU A 97 5.34 -11.30 1.45
CA GLU A 97 4.41 -12.29 2.02
C GLU A 97 2.94 -11.91 1.82
N LYS A 98 2.67 -10.61 1.77
CA LYS A 98 1.34 -10.09 1.49
C LYS A 98 0.97 -10.03 0.01
N LEU A 99 1.89 -10.32 -0.91
CA LEU A 99 1.59 -10.44 -2.34
C LEU A 99 1.60 -11.89 -2.84
N GLY A 100 2.12 -12.82 -2.02
CA GLY A 100 2.13 -14.27 -2.26
C GLY A 100 0.87 -14.99 -1.75
#